data_AF-A0A091WAE5-F1
#
_entry.id   AF-A0A091WAE5-F1
#
_cell.length_a   1.000
_cell.length_b   1.000
_cell.length_c   1.000
_cell.angle_alpha   90.00
_cell.angle_beta   90.00
_cell.angle_gamma   90.00
#
_symmetry.space_group_name_H-M   'P 1'
#
loop_
_entity.id
_entity.type
_entity.pdbx_description
1 polymer ?
#
loop_
_entity_poly.entity_id
_entity_poly.type
_entity_poly.pdbx_seq_one_letter_code
_entity_poly.pdbx_strand_id
1 'polypeptide(L)'
;GFTCAAASEMEAERVQELAKVMKKKNVKLGEDQLSCLVKMVTLHGIPKDLDNYPRDLLLFLSPSDYAATGSCRQYFASIGEANLDVLQRESSQRKQLLLEALICLKIPGTQVNEENAEVLGRLVCDLGGEYIRSSGGNLLKQLSQCESFLPDQEEAIRSVVSSGNTTFGPPVAWTAFTLNELSGLIPVFDHSILQKIPKSALTLWLKNFAHDSPLSREQLATVVEELLPTRHKRADGCQPDKRITEAVLNDDLMPIYYTPEQLHACLRNVSLENHLSRILTYAFSIPQLAALKRNLDEKYPDGYPASLLPKLGPLTSFVTSEDVSKWKITSPDTLAGLLRNQPSDDQASAIIKRYLSFGNALNATVLNAIGTRYVCLLNATDLNSIDPSSLKLASLDPSACSQPTKDIFYAKAKRAFSDQYYLPAYYKLIEPYLGGAPAEDLRALIKDNVNMDVSTFVKLRGDSLMSLTPSEVQGLLGVNLRDLQKWQNQSPVREWVQAQKQSELDKLYAGLTGGTQEGYMNIVTPKFQTPSSASLRTVAVALHVLPALLLSFLMMLVLS
;
A
#
# COMPACT_ATOMS: atom_id res chain seq x y z
N GLY A 1 -11.12 16.32 -8.05
CA GLY A 1 -9.69 16.62 -8.32
C GLY A 1 -9.57 17.53 -9.53
N PHE A 2 -8.38 18.05 -9.79
CA PHE A 2 -8.04 18.85 -10.98
C PHE A 2 -6.72 18.31 -11.56
N THR A 3 -6.37 18.73 -12.77
CA THR A 3 -5.07 18.39 -13.39
C THR A 3 -4.14 19.58 -13.30
N CYS A 4 -2.83 19.32 -13.17
CA CYS A 4 -1.87 20.41 -13.06
C CYS A 4 -1.84 21.28 -14.32
N ALA A 5 -2.05 20.69 -15.51
CA ALA A 5 -2.20 21.42 -16.76
C ALA A 5 -3.34 22.46 -16.70
N ALA A 6 -4.53 22.04 -16.29
CA ALA A 6 -5.68 22.94 -16.18
C ALA A 6 -5.46 24.04 -15.13
N ALA A 7 -4.76 23.75 -14.03
CA ALA A 7 -4.42 24.76 -13.03
C ALA A 7 -3.32 25.72 -13.51
N SER A 8 -2.36 25.24 -14.31
CA SER A 8 -1.24 26.04 -14.82
C SER A 8 -1.66 27.09 -15.85
N GLU A 9 -2.81 26.90 -16.51
CA GLU A 9 -3.41 27.88 -17.42
C GLU A 9 -4.20 28.98 -16.69
N MET A 10 -4.42 28.85 -15.37
CA MET A 10 -5.17 29.82 -14.57
C MET A 10 -4.26 30.90 -13.97
N GLU A 11 -4.78 32.11 -13.83
CA GLU A 11 -4.12 33.18 -13.08
C GLU A 11 -3.93 32.78 -11.61
N ALA A 12 -2.76 33.11 -11.05
CA ALA A 12 -2.35 32.67 -9.71
C ALA A 12 -3.35 33.07 -8.60
N GLU A 13 -3.91 34.29 -8.67
CA GLU A 13 -4.93 34.77 -7.73
C GLU A 13 -6.16 33.86 -7.72
N ARG A 14 -6.59 33.41 -8.90
CA ARG A 14 -7.75 32.53 -9.05
C ARG A 14 -7.50 31.12 -8.52
N VAL A 15 -6.26 30.63 -8.65
CA VAL A 15 -5.84 29.36 -8.04
C VAL A 15 -5.83 29.46 -6.51
N GLN A 16 -5.37 30.59 -5.97
CA GLN A 16 -5.40 30.84 -4.52
C GLN A 16 -6.84 30.87 -3.98
N GLU A 17 -7.76 31.57 -4.65
CA GLU A 17 -9.18 31.56 -4.28
C GLU A 17 -9.78 30.16 -4.32
N LEU A 18 -9.49 29.40 -5.38
CA LEU A 18 -9.94 28.02 -5.52
C LEU A 18 -9.44 27.15 -4.37
N ALA A 19 -8.17 27.27 -3.99
CA ALA A 19 -7.59 26.52 -2.89
C ALA A 19 -8.29 26.84 -1.55
N LYS A 20 -8.60 28.11 -1.29
CA LYS A 20 -9.36 28.53 -0.09
C LYS A 20 -10.77 27.93 -0.08
N VAL A 21 -11.43 27.84 -1.23
CA VAL A 21 -12.73 27.17 -1.37
C VAL A 21 -12.61 25.66 -1.13
N MET A 22 -11.55 25.03 -1.63
CA MET A 22 -11.27 23.61 -1.40
C MET A 22 -11.12 23.29 0.08
N LYS A 23 -10.44 24.16 0.85
CA LYS A 23 -10.37 24.05 2.32
C LYS A 23 -11.78 24.07 2.94
N LYS A 24 -12.60 25.08 2.61
CA LYS A 24 -13.96 25.23 3.16
C LYS A 24 -14.85 24.01 2.88
N LYS A 25 -14.60 23.31 1.77
CA LYS A 25 -15.32 22.09 1.38
C LYS A 25 -14.67 20.79 1.84
N ASN A 26 -13.55 20.84 2.60
CA ASN A 26 -12.77 19.67 3.01
C ASN A 26 -12.48 18.70 1.86
N VAL A 27 -12.06 19.23 0.72
CA VAL A 27 -11.76 18.41 -0.47
C VAL A 27 -10.50 17.59 -0.20
N LYS A 28 -10.60 16.25 -0.34
CA LYS A 28 -9.44 15.36 -0.30
C LYS A 28 -8.65 15.47 -1.60
N LEU A 29 -7.35 15.74 -1.49
CA LEU A 29 -6.43 15.89 -2.61
C LEU A 29 -5.31 14.84 -2.52
N GLY A 30 -4.91 14.29 -3.66
CA GLY A 30 -3.76 13.37 -3.73
C GLY A 30 -2.42 14.11 -3.75
N GLU A 31 -1.32 13.35 -3.63
CA GLU A 31 0.06 13.87 -3.60
C GLU A 31 0.35 14.80 -4.80
N ASP A 32 0.04 14.35 -6.03
CA ASP A 32 0.29 15.11 -7.26
C ASP A 32 -0.52 16.42 -7.32
N GLN A 33 -1.76 16.37 -6.85
CA GLN A 33 -2.64 17.54 -6.81
C GLN A 33 -2.13 18.56 -5.80
N LEU A 34 -1.68 18.10 -4.64
CA LEU A 34 -1.12 18.97 -3.60
C LEU A 34 0.22 19.55 -4.04
N SER A 35 1.13 18.72 -4.58
CA SER A 35 2.42 19.18 -5.10
C SER A 35 2.25 20.24 -6.19
N CYS A 36 1.29 20.05 -7.11
CA CYS A 36 0.95 21.06 -8.09
C CYS A 36 0.33 22.32 -7.45
N LEU A 37 -0.64 22.16 -6.54
CA LEU A 37 -1.33 23.27 -5.92
C LEU A 37 -0.36 24.18 -5.17
N VAL A 38 0.59 23.61 -4.44
CA VAL A 38 1.64 24.33 -3.72
C VAL A 38 2.43 25.21 -4.68
N LYS A 39 2.93 24.63 -5.78
CA LYS A 39 3.71 25.36 -6.81
C LYS A 39 2.94 26.55 -7.38
N MET A 40 1.64 26.37 -7.62
CA MET A 40 0.79 27.44 -8.17
C MET A 40 0.47 28.51 -7.13
N VAL A 41 0.16 28.12 -5.90
CA VAL A 41 -0.17 29.05 -4.80
C VAL A 41 1.03 29.92 -4.42
N THR A 42 2.25 29.37 -4.50
CA THR A 42 3.50 30.06 -4.14
C THR A 42 4.21 30.73 -5.33
N LEU A 43 3.61 30.71 -6.53
CA LEU A 43 4.23 31.22 -7.76
C LEU A 43 4.70 32.69 -7.67
N HIS A 44 3.96 33.52 -6.93
CA HIS A 44 4.28 34.94 -6.69
C HIS A 44 4.75 35.22 -5.26
N GLY A 45 5.32 34.22 -4.60
CA GLY A 45 5.72 34.28 -3.21
C GLY A 45 4.74 33.59 -2.29
N ILE A 46 5.17 33.40 -1.04
CA ILE A 46 4.43 32.61 -0.05
C ILE A 46 3.28 33.45 0.52
N PRO A 47 2.03 32.97 0.48
CA PRO A 47 0.90 33.66 1.11
C PRO A 47 1.13 33.88 2.61
N LYS A 48 0.67 35.01 3.13
CA LYS A 48 0.73 35.32 4.57
C LYS A 48 -0.43 34.71 5.37
N ASP A 49 -1.36 34.05 4.69
CA ASP A 49 -2.58 33.50 5.26
C ASP A 49 -2.72 32.01 4.94
N LEU A 50 -1.63 31.25 5.06
CA LEU A 50 -1.61 29.80 4.77
C LEU A 50 -2.66 29.01 5.59
N ASP A 51 -3.07 29.54 6.75
CA ASP A 51 -4.20 29.06 7.55
C ASP A 51 -5.55 29.09 6.83
N ASN A 52 -5.68 29.71 5.66
CA ASN A 52 -6.89 29.69 4.84
C ASN A 52 -6.88 28.62 3.74
N TYR A 53 -5.79 27.84 3.62
CA TYR A 53 -5.60 26.80 2.60
C TYR A 53 -5.75 25.38 3.19
N PRO A 54 -5.94 24.34 2.36
CA PRO A 54 -6.02 22.95 2.82
C PRO A 54 -4.78 22.60 3.66
N ARG A 55 -4.97 21.96 4.82
CA ARG A 55 -3.87 21.66 5.76
C ARG A 55 -2.80 20.78 5.12
N ASP A 56 -3.22 19.82 4.28
CA ASP A 56 -2.35 18.90 3.56
C ASP A 56 -1.36 19.63 2.61
N LEU A 57 -1.63 20.89 2.25
CA LEU A 57 -0.72 21.73 1.49
C LEU A 57 0.58 22.00 2.26
N LEU A 58 0.48 22.14 3.59
CA LEU A 58 1.62 22.41 4.47
C LEU A 58 2.63 21.26 4.46
N LEU A 59 2.23 20.03 4.09
CA LEU A 59 3.15 18.90 3.99
C LEU A 59 4.29 19.15 2.99
N PHE A 60 4.10 20.05 2.02
CA PHE A 60 5.06 20.40 0.95
C PHE A 60 5.73 21.76 1.14
N LEU A 61 5.53 22.38 2.30
CA LEU A 61 6.21 23.62 2.68
C LEU A 61 7.18 23.33 3.83
N SER A 62 8.03 24.32 4.14
CA SER A 62 8.87 24.30 5.33
C SER A 62 8.28 25.17 6.44
N PRO A 63 8.66 24.95 7.72
CA PRO A 63 8.30 25.86 8.82
C PRO A 63 8.74 27.31 8.56
N SER A 64 9.84 27.51 7.82
CA SER A 64 10.31 28.84 7.44
C SER A 64 9.37 29.53 6.45
N ASP A 65 8.75 28.79 5.54
CA ASP A 65 7.74 29.33 4.62
C ASP A 65 6.49 29.80 5.40
N TYR A 66 6.17 29.11 6.50
CA TYR A 66 5.04 29.44 7.36
C TYR A 66 5.27 30.67 8.26
N ALA A 67 6.50 31.17 8.38
CA ALA A 67 6.87 32.17 9.37
C ALA A 67 6.08 33.50 9.27
N ALA A 68 5.58 33.83 8.07
CA ALA A 68 4.74 35.01 7.87
C ALA A 68 3.26 34.80 8.24
N THR A 69 2.81 33.54 8.33
CA THR A 69 1.44 33.17 8.73
C THR A 69 1.35 32.95 10.23
N GLY A 70 2.31 32.26 10.83
CA GLY A 70 2.29 31.96 12.25
C GLY A 70 3.56 31.33 12.79
N SER A 71 3.46 30.85 14.03
CA SER A 71 4.57 30.21 14.73
C SER A 71 4.82 28.78 14.24
N CYS A 72 6.04 28.30 14.47
CA CYS A 72 6.41 26.91 14.19
C CYS A 72 5.51 25.89 14.94
N ARG A 73 5.07 26.20 16.17
CA ARG A 73 4.12 25.34 16.91
C ARG A 73 2.75 25.26 16.22
N GLN A 74 2.25 26.37 15.65
CA GLN A 74 1.00 26.39 14.89
C GLN A 74 1.12 25.63 13.57
N TYR A 75 2.28 25.74 12.90
CA TYR A 75 2.59 24.97 11.70
C TYR A 75 2.48 23.46 11.96
N PHE A 76 3.17 22.96 13.00
CA PHE A 76 3.15 21.53 13.31
C PHE A 76 1.81 21.06 13.91
N ALA A 77 1.08 21.89 14.64
CA ALA A 77 -0.29 21.57 15.02
C ALA A 77 -1.20 21.35 13.79
N SER A 78 -1.01 22.18 12.75
CA SER A 78 -1.75 22.02 11.50
C SER A 78 -1.35 20.77 10.72
N ILE A 79 -0.06 20.42 10.71
CA ILE A 79 0.44 19.17 10.13
C ILE A 79 -0.06 17.95 10.91
N GLY A 80 -0.09 18.02 12.25
CA GLY A 80 -0.56 16.93 13.10
C GLY A 80 -2.01 16.53 12.84
N GLU A 81 -2.82 17.45 12.31
CA GLU A 81 -4.20 17.18 11.87
C GLU A 81 -4.32 16.81 10.38
N ALA A 82 -3.28 17.02 9.58
CA ALA A 82 -3.27 16.77 8.14
C ALA A 82 -3.27 15.27 7.79
N ASN A 83 -3.62 14.94 6.56
CA ASN A 83 -3.56 13.58 6.05
C ASN A 83 -2.12 13.20 5.64
N LEU A 84 -1.34 12.64 6.58
CA LEU A 84 0.05 12.24 6.33
C LEU A 84 0.19 11.11 5.29
N ASP A 85 -0.87 10.35 5.01
CA ASP A 85 -0.83 9.23 4.06
C ASP A 85 -0.73 9.67 2.60
N VAL A 86 -0.86 10.98 2.35
CA VAL A 86 -0.47 11.62 1.09
C VAL A 86 1.03 11.42 0.82
N LEU A 87 1.85 11.39 1.87
CA LEU A 87 3.28 11.13 1.77
C LEU A 87 3.56 9.69 2.18
N GLN A 88 4.29 8.96 1.33
CA GLN A 88 4.80 7.65 1.71
C GLN A 88 5.60 7.74 3.01
N ARG A 89 5.39 6.79 3.93
CA ARG A 89 6.04 6.75 5.25
C ARG A 89 7.57 6.88 5.18
N GLU A 90 8.16 6.25 4.17
CA GLU A 90 9.61 6.25 3.98
C GLU A 90 10.17 7.44 3.21
N SER A 91 9.30 8.34 2.72
CA SER A 91 9.73 9.51 1.97
C SER A 91 10.65 10.40 2.81
N SER A 92 11.68 10.94 2.16
CA SER A 92 12.60 11.88 2.79
C SER A 92 11.86 13.10 3.35
N GLN A 93 10.80 13.54 2.66
CA GLN A 93 9.98 14.67 3.06
C GLN A 93 9.24 14.42 4.39
N ARG A 94 8.58 13.27 4.55
CA ARG A 94 7.88 12.92 5.80
C ARG A 94 8.85 12.76 6.98
N LYS A 95 10.02 12.16 6.74
CA LYS A 95 11.10 12.07 7.73
C LYS A 95 11.62 13.45 8.15
N GLN A 96 11.79 14.35 7.18
CA GLN A 96 12.23 15.72 7.44
C GLN A 96 11.19 16.49 8.28
N LEU A 97 9.90 16.38 7.97
CA LEU A 97 8.83 17.01 8.75
C LEU A 97 8.85 16.57 10.21
N LEU A 98 9.06 15.28 10.47
CA LEU A 98 9.18 14.78 11.85
C LEU A 98 10.39 15.39 12.56
N LEU A 99 11.57 15.38 11.92
CA LEU A 99 12.79 15.95 12.51
C LEU A 99 12.62 17.44 12.83
N GLU A 100 12.04 18.21 11.91
CA GLU A 100 11.76 19.63 12.11
C GLU A 100 10.73 19.86 13.23
N ALA A 101 9.72 19.00 13.37
CA ALA A 101 8.74 19.07 14.45
C ALA A 101 9.40 18.86 15.82
N LEU A 102 10.29 17.87 15.93
CA LEU A 102 11.02 17.58 17.16
C LEU A 102 11.91 18.77 17.57
N ILE A 103 12.60 19.38 16.61
CA ILE A 103 13.43 20.59 16.83
C ILE A 103 12.56 21.77 17.25
N CYS A 104 11.45 21.99 16.55
CA CYS A 104 10.51 23.07 16.80
C CYS A 104 9.95 23.05 18.23
N LEU A 105 9.55 21.87 18.68
CA LEU A 105 8.95 21.63 19.99
C LEU A 105 10.00 21.47 21.10
N LYS A 106 11.29 21.51 20.75
CA LYS A 106 12.43 21.40 21.68
C LYS A 106 12.33 20.14 22.55
N ILE A 107 12.02 19.01 21.94
CA ILE A 107 11.82 17.75 22.65
C ILE A 107 13.16 17.28 23.24
N PRO A 108 13.27 17.08 24.58
CA PRO A 108 14.51 16.65 25.20
C PRO A 108 14.74 15.15 24.97
N GLY A 109 15.73 14.83 24.14
CA GLY A 109 16.04 13.44 23.78
C GLY A 109 14.82 12.77 23.13
N THR A 110 14.29 11.73 23.78
CA THR A 110 13.13 10.96 23.29
C THR A 110 11.88 11.13 24.16
N GLN A 111 11.86 12.09 25.09
CA GLN A 111 10.75 12.29 26.02
C GLN A 111 9.73 13.32 25.49
N VAL A 112 8.60 12.81 24.99
CA VAL A 112 7.46 13.62 24.53
C VAL A 112 6.43 13.71 25.66
N ASN A 113 6.10 14.93 26.08
CA ASN A 113 5.02 15.18 27.03
C ASN A 113 3.65 15.24 26.30
N GLU A 114 2.57 15.27 27.06
CA GLU A 114 1.20 15.26 26.51
C GLU A 114 0.93 16.47 25.60
N GLU A 115 1.36 17.66 25.98
CA GLU A 115 1.17 18.88 25.17
C GLU A 115 1.88 18.78 23.80
N ASN A 116 3.12 18.30 23.77
CA ASN A 116 3.86 18.12 22.53
C ASN A 116 3.28 16.97 21.70
N ALA A 117 2.76 15.91 22.34
CA ALA A 117 2.07 14.83 21.64
C ALA A 117 0.82 15.34 20.92
N GLU A 118 0.04 16.22 21.56
CA GLU A 118 -1.12 16.87 20.94
C GLU A 118 -0.74 17.72 19.72
N VAL A 119 0.37 18.47 19.80
CA VAL A 119 0.86 19.26 18.66
C VAL A 119 1.37 18.37 17.53
N LEU A 120 2.08 17.28 17.84
CA LEU A 120 2.55 16.33 16.85
C LEU A 120 1.38 15.62 16.15
N GLY A 121 0.28 15.36 16.85
CA GLY A 121 -0.91 14.70 16.30
C GLY A 121 -0.53 13.40 15.59
N ARG A 122 -0.86 13.28 14.30
CA ARG A 122 -0.54 12.09 13.49
C ARG A 122 0.96 11.86 13.26
N LEU A 123 1.83 12.86 13.44
CA LEU A 123 3.28 12.65 13.34
C LEU A 123 3.80 11.69 14.43
N VAL A 124 3.05 11.51 15.51
CA VAL A 124 3.35 10.50 16.55
C VAL A 124 3.43 9.08 15.94
N CYS A 125 2.70 8.81 14.86
CA CYS A 125 2.73 7.52 14.16
C CYS A 125 4.10 7.20 13.54
N ASP A 126 4.94 8.21 13.31
CA ASP A 126 6.28 8.04 12.72
C ASP A 126 7.40 8.03 13.76
N LEU A 127 7.08 8.19 15.05
CA LEU A 127 8.07 8.09 16.13
C LEU A 127 8.55 6.65 16.30
N GLY A 128 9.87 6.44 16.38
CA GLY A 128 10.44 5.13 16.65
C GLY A 128 10.05 4.58 18.02
N GLY A 129 10.13 3.26 18.22
CA GLY A 129 9.72 2.62 19.47
C GLY A 129 10.42 3.15 20.72
N GLU A 130 11.63 3.71 20.60
CA GLU A 130 12.36 4.36 21.70
C GLU A 130 11.59 5.54 22.31
N TYR A 131 11.01 6.41 21.47
CA TYR A 131 10.18 7.54 21.90
C TYR A 131 8.93 7.06 22.64
N ILE A 132 8.33 5.98 22.17
CA ILE A 132 7.15 5.36 22.80
C ILE A 132 7.51 4.86 24.20
N ARG A 133 8.63 4.12 24.35
CA ARG A 133 9.07 3.59 25.65
C ARG A 133 9.42 4.72 26.63
N SER A 134 10.15 5.74 26.21
CA SER A 134 10.58 6.85 27.08
C SER A 134 9.47 7.83 27.44
N SER A 135 8.49 8.03 26.56
CA SER A 135 7.36 8.93 26.79
C SER A 135 6.21 8.26 27.55
N GLY A 136 6.21 6.93 27.63
CA GLY A 136 5.22 6.15 28.38
C GLY A 136 3.79 6.40 27.92
N GLY A 137 2.88 6.60 28.88
CA GLY A 137 1.45 6.78 28.61
C GLY A 137 1.08 8.03 27.79
N ASN A 138 1.98 9.02 27.69
CA ASN A 138 1.68 10.32 27.07
C ASN A 138 1.37 10.24 25.57
N LEU A 139 1.82 9.19 24.89
CA LEU A 139 1.62 9.01 23.45
C LEU A 139 0.43 8.10 23.10
N LEU A 140 -0.11 7.35 24.06
CA LEU A 140 -1.08 6.27 23.77
C LEU A 140 -2.36 6.78 23.09
N LYS A 141 -2.84 7.97 23.47
CA LYS A 141 -4.04 8.59 22.90
C LYS A 141 -3.84 9.01 21.43
N GLN A 142 -2.68 9.54 21.08
CA GLN A 142 -2.37 9.93 19.70
C GLN A 142 -2.00 8.70 18.86
N LEU A 143 -1.28 7.74 19.46
CA LEU A 143 -1.00 6.46 18.81
C LEU A 143 -2.29 5.70 18.47
N SER A 144 -3.34 5.80 19.27
CA SER A 144 -4.62 5.14 18.94
C SER A 144 -5.31 5.68 17.68
N GLN A 145 -4.81 6.78 17.10
CA GLN A 145 -5.29 7.35 15.84
C GLN A 145 -4.44 6.90 14.63
N CYS A 146 -3.38 6.13 14.84
CA CYS A 146 -2.52 5.62 13.78
C CYS A 146 -3.17 4.42 13.08
N GLU A 147 -3.03 4.34 11.76
CA GLU A 147 -3.60 3.23 10.97
C GLU A 147 -2.78 1.94 11.10
N SER A 148 -1.46 2.05 11.29
CA SER A 148 -0.55 0.90 11.37
C SER A 148 0.72 1.23 12.14
N PHE A 149 1.41 0.18 12.60
CA PHE A 149 2.62 0.27 13.39
C PHE A 149 3.73 -0.59 12.79
N LEU A 150 4.97 -0.19 13.03
CA LEU A 150 6.15 -1.02 12.78
C LEU A 150 6.34 -2.03 13.93
N PRO A 151 7.03 -3.15 13.70
CA PRO A 151 7.22 -4.17 14.75
C PRO A 151 7.86 -3.64 16.04
N ASP A 152 8.80 -2.71 15.94
CA ASP A 152 9.47 -2.08 17.09
C ASP A 152 8.53 -1.16 17.89
N GLN A 153 7.62 -0.48 17.19
CA GLN A 153 6.57 0.34 17.79
C GLN A 153 5.53 -0.52 18.50
N GLU A 154 5.10 -1.63 17.88
CA GLU A 154 4.16 -2.56 18.51
C GLU A 154 4.71 -3.12 19.82
N GLU A 155 5.97 -3.56 19.82
CA GLU A 155 6.64 -4.02 21.04
C GLU A 155 6.71 -2.92 22.10
N ALA A 156 7.03 -1.69 21.70
CA ALA A 156 7.07 -0.54 22.59
C ALA A 156 5.70 -0.27 23.24
N ILE A 157 4.63 -0.28 22.44
CA ILE A 157 3.26 -0.07 22.91
C ILE A 157 2.87 -1.17 23.89
N ARG A 158 3.11 -2.45 23.56
CA ARG A 158 2.84 -3.58 24.46
C ARG A 158 3.59 -3.42 25.78
N SER A 159 4.86 -3.01 25.74
CA SER A 159 5.68 -2.79 26.94
C SER A 159 5.11 -1.67 27.83
N VAL A 160 4.79 -0.51 27.24
CA VAL A 160 4.21 0.63 27.95
C VAL A 160 2.87 0.27 28.59
N VAL A 161 1.96 -0.33 27.82
CA VAL A 161 0.64 -0.77 28.30
C VAL A 161 0.77 -1.80 29.42
N SER A 162 1.66 -2.78 29.26
CA SER A 162 1.87 -3.84 30.26
C SER A 162 2.45 -3.33 31.57
N SER A 163 3.22 -2.24 31.55
CA SER A 163 3.77 -1.62 32.76
C SER A 163 2.69 -1.05 33.68
N GLY A 164 1.54 -0.66 33.12
CA GLY A 164 0.45 -0.01 33.84
C GLY A 164 0.75 1.40 34.35
N ASN A 165 1.97 1.91 34.15
CA ASN A 165 2.38 3.27 34.55
C ASN A 165 1.97 4.29 33.47
N THR A 166 0.66 4.39 33.27
CA THR A 166 0.04 5.28 32.27
C THR A 166 -1.11 6.04 32.92
N THR A 167 -1.57 7.11 32.26
CA THR A 167 -2.78 7.84 32.65
C THR A 167 -4.04 6.96 32.63
N PHE A 168 -4.01 5.85 31.89
CA PHE A 168 -5.08 4.86 31.80
C PHE A 168 -4.99 3.75 32.86
N GLY A 169 -3.89 3.69 33.63
CA GLY A 169 -3.62 2.62 34.58
C GLY A 169 -3.33 1.24 33.94
N PRO A 170 -3.21 0.18 34.76
CA PRO A 170 -2.96 -1.17 34.26
C PRO A 170 -4.21 -1.78 33.59
N PRO A 171 -4.04 -2.72 32.62
CA PRO A 171 -5.16 -3.34 31.88
C PRO A 171 -6.29 -3.92 32.75
N VAL A 172 -5.98 -4.41 33.96
CA VAL A 172 -6.96 -4.94 34.92
C VAL A 172 -7.95 -3.91 35.44
N ALA A 173 -7.60 -2.62 35.40
CA ALA A 173 -8.45 -1.51 35.83
C ALA A 173 -9.24 -0.87 34.67
N TRP A 174 -9.04 -1.34 33.44
CA TRP A 174 -9.65 -0.72 32.26
C TRP A 174 -11.15 -0.95 32.20
N THR A 175 -11.85 0.09 31.74
CA THR A 175 -13.30 0.08 31.50
C THR A 175 -13.60 0.04 30.01
N ALA A 176 -14.87 -0.13 29.64
CA ALA A 176 -15.30 0.00 28.25
C ALA A 176 -14.97 1.38 27.64
N PHE A 177 -14.94 2.45 28.44
CA PHE A 177 -14.56 3.78 27.96
C PHE A 177 -13.06 3.87 27.67
N THR A 178 -12.22 3.30 28.54
CA THR A 178 -10.77 3.21 28.32
C THR A 178 -10.44 2.45 27.03
N LEU A 179 -11.12 1.33 26.79
CA LEU A 179 -10.99 0.56 25.55
C LEU A 179 -11.43 1.36 24.32
N ASN A 180 -12.47 2.19 24.45
CA ASN A 180 -12.94 3.01 23.35
C ASN A 180 -11.91 4.08 22.97
N GLU A 181 -11.32 4.77 23.94
CA GLU A 181 -10.26 5.77 23.71
C GLU A 181 -8.99 5.17 23.10
N LEU A 182 -8.67 3.92 23.47
CA LEU A 182 -7.51 3.18 22.97
C LEU A 182 -7.86 2.20 21.84
N SER A 183 -9.02 2.34 21.20
CA SER A 183 -9.55 1.35 20.26
C SER A 183 -8.60 1.03 19.11
N GLY A 184 -7.91 2.02 18.54
CA GLY A 184 -6.91 1.81 17.48
C GLY A 184 -5.66 1.04 17.92
N LEU A 185 -5.43 0.86 19.23
CA LEU A 185 -4.34 0.04 19.76
C LEU A 185 -4.73 -1.42 20.02
N ILE A 186 -6.02 -1.76 19.99
CA ILE A 186 -6.50 -3.13 20.22
C ILE A 186 -5.80 -4.16 19.31
N PRO A 187 -5.55 -3.91 18.01
CA PRO A 187 -4.83 -4.84 17.15
C PRO A 187 -3.39 -5.12 17.59
N VAL A 188 -2.80 -4.21 18.36
CA VAL A 188 -1.43 -4.36 18.89
C VAL A 188 -1.43 -5.21 20.17
N PHE A 189 -2.53 -5.26 20.90
CA PHE A 189 -2.62 -6.01 22.15
C PHE A 189 -2.56 -7.52 21.87
N ASP A 190 -1.59 -8.19 22.48
CA ASP A 190 -1.51 -9.65 22.44
C ASP A 190 -2.48 -10.29 23.44
N HIS A 191 -2.61 -11.62 23.37
CA HIS A 191 -3.42 -12.42 24.29
C HIS A 191 -3.07 -12.14 25.77
N SER A 192 -1.81 -11.84 26.10
CA SER A 192 -1.38 -11.60 27.47
C SER A 192 -1.92 -10.29 28.05
N ILE A 193 -2.08 -9.27 27.21
CA ILE A 193 -2.70 -7.99 27.58
C ILE A 193 -4.21 -8.16 27.64
N LEU A 194 -4.82 -8.72 26.60
CA LEU A 194 -6.28 -8.83 26.51
C LEU A 194 -6.87 -9.69 27.65
N GLN A 195 -6.19 -10.77 28.06
CA GLN A 195 -6.61 -11.61 29.20
C GLN A 195 -6.60 -10.90 30.56
N LYS A 196 -5.80 -9.85 30.71
CA LYS A 196 -5.77 -9.05 31.94
C LYS A 196 -6.96 -8.11 32.02
N ILE A 197 -7.60 -7.79 30.90
CA ILE A 197 -8.73 -6.86 30.85
C ILE A 197 -9.98 -7.57 31.38
N PRO A 198 -10.79 -6.94 32.24
CA PRO A 198 -12.01 -7.54 32.74
C PRO A 198 -12.95 -7.97 31.61
N LYS A 199 -13.42 -9.23 31.62
CA LYS A 199 -14.36 -9.75 30.61
C LYS A 199 -15.64 -8.91 30.50
N SER A 200 -16.11 -8.35 31.62
CA SER A 200 -17.25 -7.43 31.64
C SER A 200 -16.99 -6.13 30.88
N ALA A 201 -15.76 -5.60 30.95
CA ALA A 201 -15.37 -4.40 30.21
C ALA A 201 -15.30 -4.68 28.71
N LEU A 202 -14.66 -5.79 28.29
CA LEU A 202 -14.61 -6.21 26.89
C LEU A 202 -16.01 -6.46 26.31
N THR A 203 -16.87 -7.15 27.06
CA THR A 203 -18.26 -7.44 26.63
C THR A 203 -19.08 -6.17 26.49
N LEU A 204 -18.98 -5.24 27.45
CA LEU A 204 -19.69 -3.96 27.40
C LEU A 204 -19.16 -3.08 26.27
N TRP A 205 -17.85 -3.14 26.01
CA TRP A 205 -17.24 -2.42 24.89
C TRP A 205 -17.70 -2.95 23.54
N LEU A 206 -17.70 -4.27 23.34
CA LEU A 206 -18.23 -4.89 22.12
C LEU A 206 -19.69 -4.46 21.87
N LYS A 207 -20.51 -4.48 22.92
CA LYS A 207 -21.93 -4.12 22.82
C LYS A 207 -22.16 -2.64 22.46
N ASN A 208 -21.38 -1.73 23.03
CA ASN A 208 -21.70 -0.30 22.98
C ASN A 208 -20.84 0.50 21.99
N PHE A 209 -19.64 0.01 21.65
CA PHE A 209 -18.64 0.78 20.92
C PHE A 209 -18.07 0.08 19.68
N ALA A 210 -18.14 -1.26 19.58
CA ALA A 210 -17.52 -1.96 18.45
C ALA A 210 -18.16 -1.63 17.09
N HIS A 211 -19.46 -1.27 17.06
CA HIS A 211 -20.13 -0.89 15.82
C HIS A 211 -19.56 0.39 15.19
N ASP A 212 -19.20 1.37 16.03
CA ASP A 212 -18.62 2.65 15.60
C ASP A 212 -17.08 2.62 15.58
N SER A 213 -16.49 1.47 15.89
CA SER A 213 -15.05 1.29 15.94
C SER A 213 -14.44 1.19 14.54
N PRO A 214 -13.24 1.75 14.30
CA PRO A 214 -12.52 1.59 13.03
C PRO A 214 -11.96 0.18 12.82
N LEU A 215 -12.12 -0.73 13.79
CA LEU A 215 -11.54 -2.07 13.75
C LEU A 215 -12.25 -2.99 12.76
N SER A 216 -11.46 -3.82 12.08
CA SER A 216 -11.98 -4.84 11.17
C SER A 216 -12.66 -5.98 11.92
N ARG A 217 -13.47 -6.77 11.20
CA ARG A 217 -14.10 -7.99 11.73
C ARG A 217 -13.06 -8.93 12.33
N GLU A 218 -11.92 -9.09 11.67
CA GLU A 218 -10.81 -9.93 12.12
C GLU A 218 -10.19 -9.42 13.41
N GLN A 219 -10.00 -8.09 13.53
CA GLN A 219 -9.46 -7.48 14.73
C GLN A 219 -10.44 -7.57 15.91
N LEU A 220 -11.74 -7.46 15.68
CA LEU A 220 -12.75 -7.70 16.71
C LEU A 220 -12.82 -9.17 17.13
N ALA A 221 -12.56 -10.10 16.20
CA ALA A 221 -12.59 -11.53 16.48
C ALA A 221 -11.52 -11.95 17.50
N THR A 222 -10.36 -11.27 17.57
CA THR A 222 -9.34 -11.53 18.59
C THR A 222 -9.84 -11.19 20.00
N VAL A 223 -10.66 -10.15 20.14
CA VAL A 223 -11.33 -9.80 21.41
C VAL A 223 -12.39 -10.83 21.78
N VAL A 224 -13.17 -11.30 20.79
CA VAL A 224 -14.17 -12.37 20.99
C VAL A 224 -13.52 -13.66 21.48
N GLU A 225 -12.36 -14.04 20.94
CA GLU A 225 -11.62 -15.23 21.35
C GLU A 225 -11.30 -15.22 22.85
N GLU A 226 -10.99 -14.07 23.44
CA GLU A 226 -10.70 -13.94 24.88
C GLU A 226 -11.93 -14.07 25.78
N LEU A 227 -13.10 -13.76 25.23
CA LEU A 227 -14.36 -13.92 25.93
C LEU A 227 -14.80 -15.38 25.96
N LEU A 228 -14.45 -16.16 24.94
CA LEU A 228 -14.75 -17.58 24.85
C LEU A 228 -14.03 -18.38 25.96
N PRO A 229 -14.64 -19.49 26.42
CA PRO A 229 -14.01 -20.35 27.42
C PRO A 229 -12.82 -21.12 26.82
N THR A 230 -11.68 -21.11 27.52
CA THR A 230 -10.43 -21.77 27.10
C THR A 230 -10.50 -23.31 27.14
N ARG A 231 -11.40 -23.87 27.96
CA ARG A 231 -11.61 -25.33 28.06
C ARG A 231 -12.93 -25.71 27.40
N HIS A 232 -12.82 -26.44 26.31
CA HIS A 232 -13.97 -26.96 25.57
C HIS A 232 -14.32 -28.36 26.10
N LYS A 233 -15.53 -28.52 26.64
CA LYS A 233 -16.14 -29.86 26.76
C LYS A 233 -16.65 -30.24 25.37
N ARG A 234 -16.46 -31.52 24.98
CA ARG A 234 -17.13 -32.04 23.77
C ARG A 234 -18.63 -31.81 23.92
N ALA A 235 -19.24 -31.14 22.95
CA ALA A 235 -20.67 -30.88 22.99
C ALA A 235 -21.42 -32.17 22.63
N ASP A 236 -22.21 -32.70 23.58
CA ASP A 236 -23.19 -33.76 23.32
C ASP A 236 -24.46 -33.15 22.68
N GLY A 237 -24.31 -32.68 21.45
CA GLY A 237 -25.40 -32.03 20.69
C GLY A 237 -25.71 -30.58 21.12
N CYS A 238 -26.77 -30.01 20.54
CA CYS A 238 -27.22 -28.66 20.87
C CYS A 238 -28.13 -28.67 22.10
N GLN A 239 -27.72 -27.97 23.15
CA GLN A 239 -28.50 -27.85 24.38
C GLN A 239 -29.80 -27.05 24.13
N PRO A 240 -30.94 -27.39 24.78
CA PRO A 240 -32.23 -26.74 24.53
C PRO A 240 -32.22 -25.21 24.72
N ASP A 241 -31.48 -24.71 25.71
CA ASP A 241 -31.29 -23.29 26.03
C ASP A 241 -30.35 -22.56 25.06
N LYS A 242 -29.62 -23.31 24.22
CA LYS A 242 -28.65 -22.79 23.24
C LYS A 242 -29.17 -22.84 21.81
N ARG A 243 -30.44 -23.16 21.59
CA ARG A 243 -31.04 -23.14 20.25
C ARG A 243 -30.90 -21.76 19.61
N ILE A 244 -30.40 -21.73 18.38
CA ILE A 244 -30.25 -20.49 17.60
C ILE A 244 -31.63 -20.07 17.10
N THR A 245 -32.15 -18.98 17.66
CA THR A 245 -33.42 -18.37 17.27
C THR A 245 -33.20 -17.21 16.30
N GLU A 246 -34.28 -16.68 15.72
CA GLU A 246 -34.20 -15.47 14.90
C GLU A 246 -33.57 -14.31 15.67
N ALA A 247 -33.90 -14.12 16.95
CA ALA A 247 -33.29 -13.08 17.78
C ALA A 247 -31.75 -13.24 17.87
N VAL A 248 -31.27 -14.47 18.06
CA VAL A 248 -29.82 -14.77 18.10
C VAL A 248 -29.16 -14.51 16.74
N LEU A 249 -29.81 -14.86 15.63
CA LEU A 249 -29.28 -14.58 14.28
C LEU A 249 -29.22 -13.09 13.95
N ASN A 250 -29.97 -12.26 14.68
CA ASN A 250 -30.01 -10.79 14.55
C ASN A 250 -29.10 -10.08 15.55
N ASP A 251 -28.45 -10.82 16.46
CA ASP A 251 -27.60 -10.28 17.52
C ASP A 251 -26.12 -10.34 17.08
N ASP A 252 -25.45 -9.20 17.01
CA ASP A 252 -24.04 -9.10 16.63
C ASP A 252 -23.09 -9.65 17.70
N LEU A 253 -23.58 -9.86 18.93
CA LEU A 253 -22.88 -10.57 20.01
C LEU A 253 -23.04 -12.09 19.92
N MET A 254 -23.71 -12.64 18.90
CA MET A 254 -23.77 -14.08 18.65
C MET A 254 -22.40 -14.79 18.76
N PRO A 255 -21.26 -14.24 18.32
CA PRO A 255 -19.95 -14.87 18.47
C PRO A 255 -19.54 -15.16 19.92
N ILE A 256 -20.00 -14.42 20.92
CA ILE A 256 -19.65 -14.68 22.33
C ILE A 256 -20.58 -15.71 22.99
N TYR A 257 -21.65 -16.15 22.33
CA TYR A 257 -22.65 -17.07 22.90
C TYR A 257 -22.32 -18.54 22.74
N TYR A 258 -21.46 -18.87 21.76
CA TYR A 258 -21.18 -20.23 21.31
C TYR A 258 -19.69 -20.49 21.16
N THR A 259 -19.18 -21.58 21.74
CA THR A 259 -17.87 -22.11 21.31
C THR A 259 -17.97 -22.66 19.87
N PRO A 260 -16.85 -22.91 19.18
CA PRO A 260 -16.87 -23.52 17.84
C PRO A 260 -17.70 -24.83 17.78
N GLU A 261 -17.58 -25.69 18.78
CA GLU A 261 -18.29 -26.98 18.86
C GLU A 261 -19.79 -26.78 19.10
N GLN A 262 -20.14 -25.85 20.00
CA GLN A 262 -21.54 -25.53 20.27
C GLN A 262 -22.21 -24.89 19.05
N LEU A 263 -21.51 -23.96 18.40
CA LEU A 263 -21.96 -23.33 17.17
C LEU A 263 -22.20 -24.40 16.11
N HIS A 264 -21.25 -25.33 15.94
CA HIS A 264 -21.40 -26.42 14.99
C HIS A 264 -22.64 -27.28 15.28
N ALA A 265 -22.80 -27.73 16.52
CA ALA A 265 -23.91 -28.58 16.92
C ALA A 265 -25.28 -27.89 16.79
N CYS A 266 -25.36 -26.59 17.09
CA CYS A 266 -26.62 -25.84 17.09
C CYS A 266 -27.05 -25.33 15.71
N LEU A 267 -26.16 -25.31 14.73
CA LEU A 267 -26.47 -24.87 13.36
C LEU A 267 -27.11 -25.95 12.48
N ARG A 268 -27.01 -27.24 12.83
CA ARG A 268 -27.47 -28.36 11.99
C ARG A 268 -28.91 -28.23 11.48
N ASN A 269 -29.80 -27.65 12.27
CA ASN A 269 -31.23 -27.50 11.95
C ASN A 269 -31.63 -26.05 11.61
N VAL A 270 -30.66 -25.16 11.39
CA VAL A 270 -30.88 -23.74 11.10
C VAL A 270 -30.74 -23.49 9.60
N SER A 271 -31.69 -22.79 9.00
CA SER A 271 -31.55 -22.33 7.62
C SER A 271 -30.78 -21.02 7.57
N LEU A 272 -29.51 -21.07 7.17
CA LEU A 272 -28.65 -19.88 7.09
C LEU A 272 -28.79 -19.07 5.79
N GLU A 273 -29.54 -19.53 4.78
CA GLU A 273 -29.48 -18.94 3.42
C GLU A 273 -29.81 -17.43 3.37
N ASN A 274 -30.76 -17.00 4.20
CA ASN A 274 -31.19 -15.60 4.28
C ASN A 274 -30.39 -14.77 5.29
N HIS A 275 -29.65 -15.42 6.19
CA HIS A 275 -28.94 -14.76 7.29
C HIS A 275 -27.43 -14.82 7.15
N LEU A 276 -26.89 -15.67 6.27
CA LEU A 276 -25.46 -15.93 6.15
C LEU A 276 -24.68 -14.64 5.89
N SER A 277 -25.15 -13.80 4.95
CA SER A 277 -24.48 -12.53 4.64
C SER A 277 -24.35 -11.62 5.84
N ARG A 278 -25.34 -11.60 6.74
CA ARG A 278 -25.31 -10.79 7.97
C ARG A 278 -24.46 -11.44 9.05
N ILE A 279 -24.64 -12.73 9.31
CA ILE A 279 -23.89 -13.44 10.35
C ILE A 279 -22.39 -13.39 10.08
N LEU A 280 -22.00 -13.46 8.80
CA LEU A 280 -20.61 -13.37 8.41
C LEU A 280 -20.01 -11.95 8.51
N THR A 281 -20.80 -10.91 8.84
CA THR A 281 -20.24 -9.61 9.25
C THR A 281 -19.88 -9.58 10.73
N TYR A 282 -20.35 -10.52 11.55
CA TYR A 282 -20.05 -10.56 12.98
C TYR A 282 -18.63 -11.06 13.25
N ALA A 283 -18.07 -10.68 14.39
CA ALA A 283 -16.71 -10.96 14.82
C ALA A 283 -16.46 -12.43 15.24
N PHE A 284 -16.85 -13.39 14.39
CA PHE A 284 -16.54 -14.81 14.61
C PHE A 284 -15.03 -15.05 14.52
N SER A 285 -14.52 -15.84 15.47
CA SER A 285 -13.15 -16.34 15.48
C SER A 285 -12.88 -17.28 14.30
N ILE A 286 -11.60 -17.48 13.97
CA ILE A 286 -11.20 -18.42 12.90
C ILE A 286 -11.78 -19.83 13.15
N PRO A 287 -11.71 -20.40 14.38
CA PRO A 287 -12.36 -21.68 14.69
C PRO A 287 -13.89 -21.67 14.52
N GLN A 288 -14.58 -20.57 14.84
CA GLN A 288 -16.03 -20.46 14.65
C GLN A 288 -16.42 -20.36 13.17
N LEU A 289 -15.66 -19.63 12.36
CA LEU A 289 -15.84 -19.59 10.91
C LEU A 289 -15.63 -20.98 10.28
N ALA A 290 -14.65 -21.74 10.75
CA ALA A 290 -14.45 -23.13 10.33
C ALA A 290 -15.66 -24.02 10.70
N ALA A 291 -16.27 -23.82 11.88
CA ALA A 291 -17.49 -24.51 12.28
C ALA A 291 -18.71 -24.14 11.41
N LEU A 292 -18.83 -22.87 11.00
CA LEU A 292 -19.84 -22.41 10.04
C LEU A 292 -19.64 -23.05 8.66
N LYS A 293 -18.40 -23.02 8.14
CA LYS A 293 -18.03 -23.66 6.86
C LYS A 293 -18.36 -25.15 6.87
N ARG A 294 -17.99 -25.86 7.94
CA ARG A 294 -18.29 -27.29 8.11
C ARG A 294 -19.79 -27.59 8.06
N ASN A 295 -20.65 -26.77 8.68
CA ASN A 295 -22.09 -26.94 8.57
C ASN A 295 -22.60 -26.76 7.14
N LEU A 296 -22.03 -25.83 6.37
CA LEU A 296 -22.38 -25.67 4.96
C LEU A 296 -21.94 -26.88 4.13
N ASP A 297 -20.75 -27.42 4.39
CA ASP A 297 -20.25 -28.63 3.72
C ASP A 297 -21.11 -29.86 4.01
N GLU A 298 -21.51 -30.06 5.27
CA GLU A 298 -22.39 -31.16 5.68
C GLU A 298 -23.79 -31.02 5.06
N LYS A 299 -24.29 -29.80 4.87
CA LYS A 299 -25.59 -29.53 4.24
C LYS A 299 -25.56 -29.66 2.71
N TYR A 300 -24.43 -29.36 2.08
CA TYR A 300 -24.28 -29.29 0.63
C TYR A 300 -23.03 -30.07 0.15
N PRO A 301 -23.02 -31.42 0.30
CA PRO A 301 -21.85 -32.24 0.00
C PRO A 301 -21.43 -32.19 -1.48
N ASP A 302 -22.39 -32.00 -2.39
CA ASP A 302 -22.18 -31.96 -3.84
C ASP A 302 -21.88 -30.54 -4.38
N GLY A 303 -21.65 -29.57 -3.48
CA GLY A 303 -21.38 -28.18 -3.82
C GLY A 303 -22.55 -27.24 -3.52
N TYR A 304 -22.20 -25.96 -3.32
CA TYR A 304 -23.14 -24.97 -2.81
C TYR A 304 -24.10 -24.45 -3.88
N PRO A 305 -25.33 -24.07 -3.49
CA PRO A 305 -26.24 -23.36 -4.39
C PRO A 305 -25.63 -22.08 -4.94
N ALA A 306 -25.91 -21.75 -6.21
CA ALA A 306 -25.38 -20.55 -6.85
C ALA A 306 -25.79 -19.24 -6.12
N SER A 307 -26.94 -19.24 -5.44
CA SER A 307 -27.42 -18.14 -4.58
C SER A 307 -26.54 -17.89 -3.35
N LEU A 308 -25.84 -18.92 -2.88
CA LEU A 308 -25.02 -18.90 -1.66
C LEU A 308 -23.58 -18.48 -1.93
N LEU A 309 -23.02 -18.89 -3.08
CA LEU A 309 -21.64 -18.60 -3.47
C LEU A 309 -21.22 -17.12 -3.34
N PRO A 310 -21.97 -16.12 -3.83
CA PRO A 310 -21.57 -14.72 -3.68
C PRO A 310 -21.67 -14.19 -2.24
N LYS A 311 -22.26 -14.98 -1.33
CA LYS A 311 -22.50 -14.64 0.09
C LYS A 311 -21.50 -15.29 1.05
N LEU A 312 -20.49 -16.02 0.55
CA LEU A 312 -19.55 -16.75 1.41
C LEU A 312 -18.64 -15.85 2.25
N GLY A 313 -18.43 -14.59 1.84
CA GLY A 313 -17.69 -13.60 2.65
C GLY A 313 -16.37 -14.14 3.20
N PRO A 314 -16.13 -14.06 4.53
CA PRO A 314 -14.91 -14.57 5.17
C PRO A 314 -14.75 -16.08 5.14
N LEU A 315 -15.79 -16.87 4.81
CA LEU A 315 -15.62 -18.30 4.62
C LEU A 315 -14.78 -18.62 3.37
N THR A 316 -14.61 -17.65 2.46
CA THR A 316 -13.80 -17.79 1.25
C THR A 316 -12.35 -18.20 1.57
N SER A 317 -11.80 -17.78 2.72
CA SER A 317 -10.43 -18.15 3.12
C SER A 317 -10.26 -19.66 3.37
N PHE A 318 -11.35 -20.37 3.71
CA PHE A 318 -11.35 -21.82 3.95
C PHE A 318 -11.67 -22.63 2.70
N VAL A 319 -11.90 -21.99 1.56
CA VAL A 319 -12.29 -22.66 0.31
C VAL A 319 -11.08 -23.31 -0.34
N THR A 320 -11.22 -24.57 -0.70
CA THR A 320 -10.18 -25.31 -1.42
C THR A 320 -10.46 -25.39 -2.92
N SER A 321 -9.46 -25.77 -3.72
CA SER A 321 -9.68 -26.06 -5.14
C SER A 321 -10.68 -27.21 -5.35
N GLU A 322 -10.74 -28.16 -4.41
CA GLU A 322 -11.73 -29.25 -4.44
C GLU A 322 -13.15 -28.70 -4.24
N ASP A 323 -13.35 -27.77 -3.31
CA ASP A 323 -14.65 -27.12 -3.11
C ASP A 323 -15.10 -26.41 -4.39
N VAL A 324 -14.21 -25.60 -5.00
CA VAL A 324 -14.48 -24.86 -6.24
C VAL A 324 -14.87 -25.80 -7.38
N SER A 325 -14.25 -26.99 -7.46
CA SER A 325 -14.55 -27.98 -8.51
C SER A 325 -15.99 -28.50 -8.47
N LYS A 326 -16.65 -28.43 -7.31
CA LYS A 326 -18.05 -28.85 -7.11
C LYS A 326 -19.05 -27.75 -7.50
N TRP A 327 -18.60 -26.50 -7.60
CA TRP A 327 -19.49 -25.35 -7.80
C TRP A 327 -19.86 -25.08 -9.25
N LYS A 328 -21.05 -24.51 -9.46
CA LYS A 328 -21.54 -24.05 -10.77
C LYS A 328 -21.43 -22.53 -10.88
N ILE A 329 -20.23 -22.04 -11.19
CA ILE A 329 -19.94 -20.60 -11.34
C ILE A 329 -20.22 -20.20 -12.79
N THR A 330 -21.47 -19.82 -13.07
CA THR A 330 -21.92 -19.53 -14.45
C THR A 330 -22.28 -18.07 -14.69
N SER A 331 -22.54 -17.29 -13.65
CA SER A 331 -22.89 -15.86 -13.78
C SER A 331 -21.70 -14.95 -13.41
N PRO A 332 -21.57 -13.79 -14.09
CA PRO A 332 -20.61 -12.76 -13.69
C PRO A 332 -20.79 -12.30 -12.23
N ASP A 333 -22.02 -12.22 -11.74
CA ASP A 333 -22.32 -11.79 -10.36
C ASP A 333 -21.78 -12.78 -9.32
N THR A 334 -21.90 -14.08 -9.57
CA THR A 334 -21.32 -15.10 -8.68
C THR A 334 -19.80 -15.02 -8.68
N LEU A 335 -19.18 -14.85 -9.85
CA LEU A 335 -17.72 -14.66 -9.95
C LEU A 335 -17.27 -13.42 -9.17
N ALA A 336 -17.93 -12.27 -9.40
CA ALA A 336 -17.63 -11.02 -8.71
C ALA A 336 -17.80 -11.15 -7.19
N GLY A 337 -18.87 -11.80 -6.73
CA GLY A 337 -19.13 -12.02 -5.31
C GLY A 337 -18.05 -12.86 -4.61
N LEU A 338 -17.49 -13.85 -5.31
CA LEU A 338 -16.39 -14.69 -4.81
C LEU A 338 -15.06 -13.94 -4.79
N LEU A 339 -14.71 -13.22 -5.87
CA LEU A 339 -13.45 -12.48 -5.97
C LEU A 339 -13.40 -11.23 -5.09
N ARG A 340 -14.56 -10.64 -4.75
CA ARG A 340 -14.66 -9.46 -3.87
C ARG A 340 -14.05 -9.69 -2.49
N ASN A 341 -14.06 -10.93 -1.97
CA ASN A 341 -13.45 -11.26 -0.68
C ASN A 341 -11.94 -11.47 -0.76
N GLN A 342 -11.34 -11.09 -1.88
CA GLN A 342 -9.91 -11.08 -2.08
C GLN A 342 -9.21 -12.43 -1.75
N PRO A 343 -9.69 -13.56 -2.32
CA PRO A 343 -9.04 -14.86 -2.12
C PRO A 343 -7.56 -14.84 -2.52
N SER A 344 -6.82 -15.86 -2.09
CA SER A 344 -5.43 -16.05 -2.53
C SER A 344 -5.37 -16.23 -4.05
N ASP A 345 -4.20 -15.96 -4.65
CA ASP A 345 -4.03 -16.06 -6.11
C ASP A 345 -4.36 -17.47 -6.63
N ASP A 346 -4.01 -18.52 -5.88
CA ASP A 346 -4.35 -19.90 -6.22
C ASP A 346 -5.87 -20.15 -6.21
N GLN A 347 -6.56 -19.65 -5.18
CA GLN A 347 -8.02 -19.75 -5.06
C GLN A 347 -8.72 -18.94 -6.17
N ALA A 348 -8.28 -17.70 -6.40
CA ALA A 348 -8.80 -16.84 -7.44
C ALA A 348 -8.61 -17.47 -8.83
N SER A 349 -7.43 -18.03 -9.10
CA SER A 349 -7.12 -18.76 -10.33
C SER A 349 -8.06 -19.95 -10.53
N ALA A 350 -8.31 -20.75 -9.49
CA ALA A 350 -9.26 -21.86 -9.56
C ALA A 350 -10.70 -21.39 -9.84
N ILE A 351 -11.15 -20.33 -9.18
CA ILE A 351 -12.48 -19.74 -9.36
C ILE A 351 -12.67 -19.20 -10.79
N ILE A 352 -11.69 -18.45 -11.31
CA ILE A 352 -11.72 -17.89 -12.66
C ILE A 352 -11.71 -19.01 -13.70
N LYS A 353 -10.80 -20.00 -13.57
CA LYS A 353 -10.75 -21.16 -14.48
C LYS A 353 -12.06 -21.94 -14.46
N ARG A 354 -12.67 -22.11 -13.29
CA ARG A 354 -13.97 -22.77 -13.16
C ARG A 354 -15.05 -22.01 -13.91
N TYR A 355 -15.11 -20.68 -13.77
CA TYR A 355 -16.04 -19.84 -14.54
C TYR A 355 -15.85 -19.97 -16.05
N LEU A 356 -14.60 -19.91 -16.52
CA LEU A 356 -14.26 -20.01 -17.94
C LEU A 356 -14.54 -21.42 -18.51
N SER A 357 -14.39 -22.48 -17.70
CA SER A 357 -14.66 -23.86 -18.13
C SER A 357 -16.10 -24.12 -18.57
N PHE A 358 -17.05 -23.23 -18.19
CA PHE A 358 -18.43 -23.27 -18.66
C PHE A 358 -18.65 -22.52 -19.98
N GLY A 359 -17.58 -22.10 -20.68
CA GLY A 359 -17.66 -21.41 -21.97
C GLY A 359 -18.03 -19.93 -21.86
N ASN A 360 -17.92 -19.34 -20.68
CA ASN A 360 -18.23 -17.94 -20.46
C ASN A 360 -17.15 -17.02 -21.05
N ALA A 361 -17.57 -15.91 -21.65
CA ALA A 361 -16.67 -14.93 -22.26
C ALA A 361 -16.14 -13.90 -21.23
N LEU A 362 -14.90 -13.43 -21.45
CA LEU A 362 -14.28 -12.33 -20.71
C LEU A 362 -14.76 -10.96 -21.22
N ASN A 363 -16.04 -10.65 -21.01
CA ASN A 363 -16.61 -9.34 -21.34
C ASN A 363 -16.23 -8.28 -20.30
N ALA A 364 -16.63 -7.02 -20.52
CA ALA A 364 -16.29 -5.91 -19.63
C ALA A 364 -16.71 -6.13 -18.16
N THR A 365 -17.90 -6.70 -17.92
CA THR A 365 -18.40 -6.99 -16.56
C THR A 365 -17.50 -8.01 -15.85
N VAL A 366 -17.13 -9.08 -16.55
CA VAL A 366 -16.24 -10.13 -16.00
C VAL A 366 -14.83 -9.58 -15.78
N LEU A 367 -14.31 -8.78 -16.69
CA LEU A 367 -13.01 -8.12 -16.54
C LEU A 367 -12.99 -7.19 -15.33
N ASN A 368 -14.05 -6.41 -15.11
CA ASN A 368 -14.19 -5.57 -13.91
C ASN A 368 -14.31 -6.41 -12.63
N ALA A 369 -14.95 -7.58 -12.68
CA ALA A 369 -15.04 -8.50 -11.54
C ALA A 369 -13.69 -9.13 -11.18
N ILE A 370 -12.88 -9.48 -12.18
CA ILE A 370 -11.49 -9.95 -12.00
C ILE A 370 -10.62 -8.81 -11.48
N GLY A 371 -10.76 -7.62 -12.08
CA GLY A 371 -10.08 -6.40 -11.71
C GLY A 371 -8.55 -6.46 -11.85
N THR A 372 -7.90 -5.34 -11.56
CA THR A 372 -6.43 -5.21 -11.59
C THR A 372 -5.71 -6.26 -10.75
N ARG A 373 -6.31 -6.70 -9.63
CA ARG A 373 -5.69 -7.67 -8.72
C ARG A 373 -5.45 -9.03 -9.36
N TYR A 374 -6.44 -9.55 -10.10
CA TYR A 374 -6.41 -10.92 -10.62
C TYR A 374 -6.21 -11.01 -12.12
N VAL A 375 -6.18 -9.88 -12.83
CA VAL A 375 -6.04 -9.86 -14.30
C VAL A 375 -4.75 -10.54 -14.76
N CYS A 376 -3.68 -10.49 -13.97
CA CYS A 376 -2.40 -11.13 -14.29
C CYS A 376 -2.43 -12.67 -14.13
N LEU A 377 -3.50 -13.25 -13.56
CA LEU A 377 -3.67 -14.69 -13.42
C LEU A 377 -4.23 -15.36 -14.70
N LEU A 378 -4.71 -14.55 -15.64
CA LEU A 378 -5.21 -15.03 -16.93
C LEU A 378 -4.05 -15.54 -17.78
N ASN A 379 -4.23 -16.72 -18.39
CA ASN A 379 -3.22 -17.28 -19.28
C ASN A 379 -3.31 -16.65 -20.68
N ALA A 380 -2.33 -16.93 -21.55
CA ALA A 380 -2.30 -16.37 -22.90
C ALA A 380 -3.54 -16.72 -23.75
N THR A 381 -4.11 -17.92 -23.59
CA THR A 381 -5.33 -18.33 -24.30
C THR A 381 -6.53 -17.48 -23.86
N ASP A 382 -6.70 -17.34 -22.53
CA ASP A 382 -7.78 -16.54 -21.94
C ASP A 382 -7.66 -15.09 -22.38
N LEU A 383 -6.46 -14.50 -22.26
CA LEU A 383 -6.19 -13.13 -22.69
C LEU A 383 -6.50 -12.93 -24.17
N ASN A 384 -6.07 -13.84 -25.04
CA ASN A 384 -6.32 -13.73 -26.48
C ASN A 384 -7.80 -13.81 -26.83
N SER A 385 -8.62 -14.49 -26.02
CA SER A 385 -10.08 -14.58 -26.22
C SER A 385 -10.84 -13.27 -25.93
N ILE A 386 -10.24 -12.32 -25.22
CA ILE A 386 -10.86 -11.02 -24.88
C ILE A 386 -11.15 -10.22 -26.15
N ASP A 387 -12.41 -9.84 -26.37
CA ASP A 387 -12.75 -8.89 -27.43
C ASP A 387 -12.21 -7.48 -27.08
N PRO A 388 -11.47 -6.81 -27.98
CA PRO A 388 -10.92 -5.48 -27.71
C PRO A 388 -11.95 -4.46 -27.20
N SER A 389 -13.18 -4.48 -27.71
CA SER A 389 -14.22 -3.52 -27.29
C SER A 389 -14.60 -3.67 -25.81
N SER A 390 -14.37 -4.84 -25.20
CA SER A 390 -14.59 -5.06 -23.77
C SER A 390 -13.71 -4.16 -22.90
N LEU A 391 -12.54 -3.73 -23.40
CA LEU A 391 -11.66 -2.82 -22.67
C LEU A 391 -12.19 -1.39 -22.62
N LYS A 392 -13.16 -1.00 -23.47
CA LYS A 392 -13.77 0.33 -23.43
C LYS A 392 -14.54 0.60 -22.13
N LEU A 393 -15.06 -0.46 -21.51
CA LEU A 393 -15.90 -0.39 -20.31
C LEU A 393 -15.25 -1.08 -19.10
N ALA A 394 -14.03 -1.61 -19.27
CA ALA A 394 -13.26 -2.23 -18.20
C ALA A 394 -12.26 -1.23 -17.62
N SER A 395 -12.17 -1.16 -16.29
CA SER A 395 -11.18 -0.36 -15.58
C SER A 395 -10.08 -1.29 -15.06
N LEU A 396 -8.99 -1.42 -15.82
CA LEU A 396 -7.88 -2.31 -15.51
C LEU A 396 -6.54 -1.57 -15.57
N ASP A 397 -5.62 -2.02 -14.73
CA ASP A 397 -4.21 -1.61 -14.76
C ASP A 397 -3.32 -2.87 -14.74
N PRO A 398 -2.83 -3.35 -15.90
CA PRO A 398 -1.94 -4.51 -15.97
C PRO A 398 -0.47 -4.18 -15.67
N SER A 399 -0.14 -3.02 -15.08
CA SER A 399 1.25 -2.59 -14.86
C SER A 399 2.07 -3.55 -13.98
N ALA A 400 1.43 -4.33 -13.11
CA ALA A 400 2.07 -5.36 -12.30
C ALA A 400 2.27 -6.71 -13.02
N CYS A 401 1.66 -6.91 -14.20
CA CYS A 401 1.72 -8.18 -14.91
C CYS A 401 3.08 -8.43 -15.58
N SER A 402 3.31 -9.67 -16.02
CA SER A 402 4.45 -10.03 -16.86
C SER A 402 4.42 -9.29 -18.20
N GLN A 403 5.59 -9.10 -18.82
CA GLN A 403 5.69 -8.39 -20.08
C GLN A 403 4.81 -8.97 -21.21
N PRO A 404 4.75 -10.30 -21.42
CA PRO A 404 3.86 -10.86 -22.44
C PRO A 404 2.38 -10.53 -22.22
N THR A 405 1.94 -10.49 -20.96
CA THR A 405 0.57 -10.10 -20.62
C THR A 405 0.32 -8.62 -20.92
N LYS A 406 1.27 -7.74 -20.59
CA LYS A 406 1.21 -6.32 -20.92
C LYS A 406 1.13 -6.09 -22.43
N ASP A 407 1.93 -6.81 -23.22
CA ASP A 407 1.95 -6.69 -24.69
C ASP A 407 0.59 -7.07 -25.31
N ILE A 408 -0.04 -8.15 -24.83
CA ILE A 408 -1.38 -8.57 -25.29
C ILE A 408 -2.43 -7.52 -24.94
N PHE A 409 -2.41 -7.01 -23.70
CA PHE A 409 -3.37 -5.98 -23.27
C PHE A 409 -3.19 -4.68 -24.04
N TYR A 410 -1.95 -4.23 -24.24
CA TYR A 410 -1.65 -3.04 -25.02
C TYR A 410 -2.18 -3.15 -26.45
N ALA A 411 -1.89 -4.27 -27.13
CA ALA A 411 -2.36 -4.51 -28.49
C ALA A 411 -3.90 -4.55 -28.59
N LYS A 412 -4.59 -5.00 -27.54
CA LYS A 412 -6.07 -4.96 -27.47
C LYS A 412 -6.57 -3.57 -27.17
N ALA A 413 -5.99 -2.86 -26.20
CA ALA A 413 -6.38 -1.50 -25.83
C ALA A 413 -6.20 -0.52 -27.00
N LYS A 414 -5.08 -0.60 -27.72
CA LYS A 414 -4.83 0.20 -28.92
C LYS A 414 -5.92 0.01 -29.99
N ARG A 415 -6.37 -1.23 -30.21
CA ARG A 415 -7.49 -1.53 -31.11
C ARG A 415 -8.83 -1.06 -30.55
N ALA A 416 -9.04 -1.20 -29.24
CA ALA A 416 -10.25 -0.76 -28.58
C ALA A 416 -10.45 0.75 -28.75
N PHE A 417 -9.41 1.54 -28.51
CA PHE A 417 -9.49 3.00 -28.46
C PHE A 417 -9.09 3.70 -29.77
N SER A 418 -8.96 2.98 -30.87
CA SER A 418 -8.49 3.55 -32.14
C SER A 418 -9.40 4.66 -32.69
N ASP A 419 -10.69 4.62 -32.36
CA ASP A 419 -11.67 5.65 -32.71
C ASP A 419 -11.44 6.98 -31.98
N GLN A 420 -10.75 6.96 -30.84
CA GLN A 420 -10.50 8.13 -30.02
C GLN A 420 -9.10 8.71 -30.23
N TYR A 421 -8.28 8.13 -31.10
CA TYR A 421 -6.86 8.48 -31.28
C TYR A 421 -6.61 9.99 -31.46
N TYR A 422 -7.51 10.69 -32.14
CA TYR A 422 -7.39 12.14 -32.41
C TYR A 422 -7.87 13.04 -31.27
N LEU A 423 -8.40 12.48 -30.19
CA LEU A 423 -8.94 13.23 -29.06
C LEU A 423 -7.88 13.36 -27.96
N PRO A 424 -7.78 14.52 -27.27
CA PRO A 424 -6.90 14.68 -26.11
C PRO A 424 -7.15 13.65 -24.98
N ALA A 425 -8.34 13.03 -24.96
CA ALA A 425 -8.70 11.99 -24.00
C ALA A 425 -8.00 10.64 -24.27
N TYR A 426 -7.47 10.41 -25.48
CA TYR A 426 -6.86 9.12 -25.87
C TYR A 426 -5.74 8.69 -24.92
N TYR A 427 -4.84 9.61 -24.58
CA TYR A 427 -3.72 9.32 -23.68
C TYR A 427 -4.22 8.73 -22.35
N LYS A 428 -5.26 9.32 -21.75
CA LYS A 428 -5.84 8.85 -20.48
C LYS A 428 -6.43 7.43 -20.57
N LEU A 429 -6.93 7.05 -21.75
CA LEU A 429 -7.51 5.72 -21.97
C LEU A 429 -6.45 4.65 -22.18
N ILE A 430 -5.34 5.00 -22.85
CA ILE A 430 -4.27 4.05 -23.16
C ILE A 430 -3.21 3.97 -22.06
N GLU A 431 -3.08 5.01 -21.23
CA GLU A 431 -2.07 5.15 -20.18
C GLU A 431 -1.87 3.88 -19.31
N PRO A 432 -2.92 3.23 -18.77
CA PRO A 432 -2.75 2.03 -17.95
C PRO A 432 -2.06 0.86 -18.68
N TYR A 433 -2.10 0.86 -20.01
CA TYR A 433 -1.62 -0.23 -20.87
C TYR A 433 -0.24 0.06 -21.47
N LEU A 434 0.34 1.25 -21.27
CA LEU A 434 1.59 1.67 -21.92
C LEU A 434 2.82 0.83 -21.54
N GLY A 435 2.74 0.06 -20.45
CA GLY A 435 3.78 -0.92 -20.11
C GLY A 435 4.00 -2.01 -21.18
N GLY A 436 3.06 -2.20 -22.11
CA GLY A 436 3.19 -3.10 -23.27
C GLY A 436 3.47 -2.40 -24.60
N ALA A 437 3.64 -1.07 -24.59
CA ALA A 437 3.75 -0.28 -25.82
C ALA A 437 5.11 -0.47 -26.50
N PRO A 438 5.15 -0.68 -27.84
CA PRO A 438 6.38 -0.62 -28.61
C PRO A 438 6.87 0.83 -28.77
N ALA A 439 8.16 1.00 -29.03
CA ALA A 439 8.79 2.31 -29.17
C ALA A 439 8.12 3.19 -30.24
N GLU A 440 7.69 2.61 -31.35
CA GLU A 440 7.03 3.34 -32.44
C GLU A 440 5.74 4.03 -31.97
N ASP A 441 4.99 3.37 -31.08
CA ASP A 441 3.74 3.92 -30.57
C ASP A 441 3.98 4.99 -29.50
N LEU A 442 5.04 4.86 -28.70
CA LEU A 442 5.47 5.93 -27.80
C LEU A 442 5.87 7.18 -28.59
N ARG A 443 6.61 7.03 -29.68
CA ARG A 443 6.96 8.16 -30.57
C ARG A 443 5.74 8.82 -31.20
N ALA A 444 4.67 8.06 -31.43
CA ALA A 444 3.42 8.62 -31.92
C ALA A 444 2.76 9.55 -30.89
N LEU A 445 2.79 9.19 -29.59
CA LEU A 445 2.22 10.00 -28.51
C LEU A 445 2.92 11.35 -28.31
N ILE A 446 4.21 11.45 -28.65
CA ILE A 446 4.96 12.72 -28.59
C ILE A 446 4.28 13.80 -29.45
N LYS A 447 3.69 13.40 -30.60
CA LYS A 447 3.01 14.32 -31.51
C LYS A 447 1.74 14.92 -30.92
N ASP A 448 1.20 14.28 -29.88
CA ASP A 448 -0.03 14.69 -29.20
C ASP A 448 0.24 15.58 -27.97
N ASN A 449 1.49 16.02 -27.78
CA ASN A 449 1.94 16.90 -26.68
C ASN A 449 1.50 16.40 -25.28
N VAL A 450 1.72 15.11 -25.04
CA VAL A 450 1.39 14.46 -23.77
C VAL A 450 2.34 14.93 -22.65
N ASN A 451 1.83 14.91 -21.41
CA ASN A 451 2.63 15.12 -20.21
C ASN A 451 2.63 13.83 -19.40
N MET A 452 3.41 12.85 -19.85
CA MET A 452 3.50 11.55 -19.18
C MET A 452 4.08 11.71 -17.78
N ASP A 453 3.44 11.08 -16.80
CA ASP A 453 3.95 11.06 -15.45
C ASP A 453 5.21 10.19 -15.37
N VAL A 454 6.18 10.60 -14.55
CA VAL A 454 7.43 9.82 -14.37
C VAL A 454 7.11 8.42 -13.81
N SER A 455 6.06 8.29 -13.00
CA SER A 455 5.55 7.02 -12.49
C SER A 455 5.03 6.08 -13.59
N THR A 456 4.47 6.62 -14.68
CA THR A 456 4.10 5.87 -15.88
C THR A 456 5.33 5.55 -16.72
N PHE A 457 6.24 6.53 -16.88
CA PHE A 457 7.49 6.37 -17.64
C PHE A 457 8.34 5.22 -17.12
N VAL A 458 8.52 5.10 -15.80
CA VAL A 458 9.32 4.00 -15.20
C VAL A 458 8.68 2.62 -15.34
N LYS A 459 7.40 2.55 -15.73
CA LYS A 459 6.65 1.30 -15.96
C LYS A 459 6.59 0.89 -17.43
N LEU A 460 7.15 1.70 -18.34
CA LEU A 460 7.18 1.40 -19.77
C LEU A 460 7.95 0.10 -20.05
N ARG A 461 7.67 -0.46 -21.22
CA ARG A 461 8.39 -1.62 -21.73
C ARG A 461 9.89 -1.31 -21.83
N GLY A 462 10.73 -2.17 -21.24
CA GLY A 462 12.16 -1.89 -21.07
C GLY A 462 12.90 -1.64 -22.39
N ASP A 463 12.72 -2.50 -23.39
CA ASP A 463 13.31 -2.32 -24.73
C ASP A 463 12.82 -1.05 -25.42
N SER A 464 11.53 -0.73 -25.30
CA SER A 464 10.95 0.50 -25.86
C SER A 464 11.57 1.73 -25.22
N LEU A 465 11.66 1.77 -23.88
CA LEU A 465 12.24 2.88 -23.13
C LEU A 465 13.73 3.07 -23.48
N MET A 466 14.50 1.98 -23.55
CA MET A 466 15.93 2.05 -23.89
C MET A 466 16.20 2.54 -25.31
N SER A 467 15.22 2.44 -26.21
CA SER A 467 15.32 2.93 -27.58
C SER A 467 15.00 4.43 -27.74
N LEU A 468 14.52 5.10 -26.69
CA LEU A 468 14.12 6.51 -26.75
C LEU A 468 15.34 7.43 -26.60
N THR A 469 15.39 8.47 -27.43
CA THR A 469 16.41 9.54 -27.32
C THR A 469 16.07 10.53 -26.19
N PRO A 470 17.04 11.35 -25.73
CA PRO A 470 16.76 12.43 -24.79
C PRO A 470 15.64 13.38 -25.25
N SER A 471 15.63 13.77 -26.52
CA SER A 471 14.58 14.63 -27.08
C SER A 471 13.21 13.96 -27.13
N GLU A 472 13.15 12.64 -27.34
CA GLU A 472 11.91 11.88 -27.29
C GLU A 472 11.36 11.78 -25.87
N VAL A 473 12.24 11.55 -24.87
CA VAL A 473 11.86 11.55 -23.45
C VAL A 473 11.36 12.92 -23.01
N GLN A 474 11.98 14.01 -23.48
CA GLN A 474 11.47 15.37 -23.28
C GLN A 474 10.06 15.54 -23.85
N GLY A 475 9.83 15.04 -25.07
CA GLY A 475 8.52 15.10 -25.72
C GLY A 475 7.43 14.27 -25.04
N LEU A 476 7.79 13.16 -24.39
CA LEU A 476 6.85 12.33 -23.63
C LEU A 476 6.52 12.91 -22.26
N LEU A 477 7.53 13.37 -21.51
CA LEU A 477 7.34 13.86 -20.14
C LEU A 477 6.79 15.28 -20.09
N GLY A 478 7.10 16.11 -21.10
CA GLY A 478 6.65 17.50 -21.16
C GLY A 478 7.00 18.27 -19.89
N VAL A 479 5.99 18.81 -19.21
CA VAL A 479 6.17 19.59 -17.97
C VAL A 479 6.72 18.77 -16.79
N ASN A 480 6.56 17.45 -16.82
CA ASN A 480 7.01 16.54 -15.77
C ASN A 480 8.50 16.16 -15.90
N LEU A 481 9.21 16.64 -16.94
CA LEU A 481 10.60 16.28 -17.20
C LEU A 481 11.54 16.53 -16.01
N ARG A 482 11.33 17.62 -15.26
CA ARG A 482 12.19 17.97 -14.11
C ARG A 482 12.08 16.95 -12.96
N ASP A 483 10.94 16.27 -12.84
CA ASP A 483 10.76 15.25 -11.80
C ASP A 483 11.56 13.98 -12.09
N LEU A 484 12.04 13.78 -13.32
CA LEU A 484 12.89 12.63 -13.70
C LEU A 484 14.19 12.57 -12.88
N GLN A 485 14.72 13.72 -12.44
CA GLN A 485 15.91 13.80 -11.60
C GLN A 485 15.77 13.02 -10.29
N LYS A 486 14.57 13.03 -9.69
CA LYS A 486 14.27 12.30 -8.43
C LYS A 486 14.46 10.78 -8.60
N TRP A 487 14.33 10.29 -9.84
CA TRP A 487 14.39 8.88 -10.20
C TRP A 487 15.73 8.47 -10.82
N GLN A 488 16.69 9.38 -11.01
CA GLN A 488 17.93 9.11 -11.75
C GLN A 488 18.75 7.92 -11.23
N ASN A 489 18.62 7.60 -9.93
CA ASN A 489 19.34 6.50 -9.28
C ASN A 489 18.54 5.19 -9.25
N GLN A 490 17.31 5.19 -9.75
CA GLN A 490 16.40 4.04 -9.76
C GLN A 490 16.32 3.44 -11.17
N SER A 491 16.22 2.10 -11.27
CA SER A 491 15.92 1.43 -12.53
C SER A 491 14.44 1.67 -12.90
N PRO A 492 14.08 1.88 -14.18
CA PRO A 492 14.92 1.83 -15.38
C PRO A 492 15.61 3.16 -15.76
N VAL A 493 15.32 4.26 -15.07
CA VAL A 493 15.84 5.61 -15.42
C VAL A 493 17.36 5.65 -15.40
N ARG A 494 17.99 5.07 -14.38
CA ARG A 494 19.45 4.99 -14.26
C ARG A 494 20.10 4.33 -15.47
N GLU A 495 19.54 3.21 -15.92
CA GLU A 495 20.06 2.43 -17.04
C GLU A 495 19.91 3.22 -18.35
N TRP A 496 18.76 3.88 -18.53
CA TRP A 496 18.55 4.75 -19.68
C TRP A 496 19.55 5.92 -19.69
N VAL A 497 19.73 6.62 -18.56
CA VAL A 497 20.70 7.72 -18.42
C VAL A 497 22.11 7.25 -18.80
N GLN A 498 22.53 6.08 -18.31
CA GLN A 498 23.85 5.50 -18.60
C GLN A 498 24.03 5.11 -20.08
N ALA A 499 22.94 4.81 -20.80
CA ALA A 499 22.98 4.53 -22.22
C ALA A 499 23.10 5.79 -23.10
N GLN A 500 22.80 6.98 -22.55
CA GLN A 500 22.86 8.24 -23.28
C GLN A 500 24.23 8.93 -23.14
N LYS A 501 24.51 9.86 -24.06
CA LYS A 501 25.65 10.77 -23.96
C LYS A 501 25.35 11.90 -22.97
N GLN A 502 26.31 12.24 -22.11
CA GLN A 502 26.12 13.34 -21.16
C GLN A 502 25.81 14.67 -21.86
N SER A 503 26.45 14.95 -23.00
CA SER A 503 26.22 16.16 -23.79
C SER A 503 24.80 16.28 -24.35
N GLU A 504 24.10 15.16 -24.59
CA GLU A 504 22.69 15.18 -25.01
C GLU A 504 21.74 15.28 -23.81
N LEU A 505 22.10 14.68 -22.67
CA LEU A 505 21.34 14.81 -21.42
C LEU A 505 21.34 16.25 -20.89
N ASP A 506 22.48 16.94 -21.00
CA ASP A 506 22.62 18.33 -20.53
C ASP A 506 21.68 19.29 -21.27
N LYS A 507 21.35 19.00 -22.54
CA LYS A 507 20.38 19.78 -23.35
C LYS A 507 18.95 19.71 -22.81
N LEU A 508 18.64 18.73 -21.96
CA LEU A 508 17.32 18.60 -21.35
C LEU A 508 17.10 19.60 -20.22
N TYR A 509 18.17 20.19 -19.66
CA TYR A 509 18.12 21.05 -18.47
C TYR A 509 17.36 20.41 -17.28
N ALA A 510 17.39 19.07 -17.20
CA ALA A 510 16.71 18.28 -16.18
C ALA A 510 17.63 17.87 -15.02
N GLY A 511 18.90 18.27 -15.04
CA GLY A 511 19.87 17.96 -13.98
C GLY A 511 20.27 16.49 -13.88
N LEU A 512 20.14 15.73 -14.98
CA LEU A 512 20.52 14.32 -15.06
C LEU A 512 22.04 14.16 -15.24
N THR A 513 22.63 13.26 -14.47
CA THR A 513 24.08 13.00 -14.50
C THR A 513 24.38 11.50 -14.55
N GLY A 514 25.52 11.13 -15.13
CA GLY A 514 25.95 9.73 -15.22
C GLY A 514 25.86 9.11 -16.62
N GLY A 515 25.67 9.93 -17.65
CA GLY A 515 25.76 9.50 -19.04
C GLY A 515 27.19 9.19 -19.47
N THR A 516 27.33 8.58 -20.65
CA THR A 516 28.63 8.29 -21.25
C THR A 516 29.41 9.58 -21.54
N GLN A 517 30.68 9.60 -21.12
CA GLN A 517 31.60 10.72 -21.34
C GLN A 517 32.11 10.69 -22.79
N GLU A 518 32.14 11.85 -23.44
CA GLU A 518 32.76 11.98 -24.76
C GLU A 518 34.27 12.15 -24.60
N GLY A 519 35.03 11.09 -24.86
CA GLY A 519 36.49 11.12 -24.87
C GLY A 519 37.10 9.83 -25.44
N TYR A 520 38.14 9.98 -26.25
CA TYR A 520 38.98 8.86 -26.69
C TYR A 520 39.88 8.43 -25.52
N MET A 521 39.86 7.14 -25.17
CA MET A 521 40.97 6.56 -24.41
C MET A 521 42.20 6.53 -25.31
N ASN A 522 43.14 7.46 -25.11
CA ASN A 522 44.48 7.29 -25.65
C ASN A 522 45.14 6.12 -24.93
N ILE A 523 45.05 4.92 -25.52
CA ILE A 523 45.92 3.81 -25.13
C ILE A 523 47.31 4.17 -25.64
N VAL A 524 48.07 4.91 -24.83
CA VAL A 524 49.51 5.07 -25.04
C VAL A 524 50.12 3.71 -24.74
N THR A 525 50.30 2.86 -25.76
CA THR A 525 51.19 1.71 -25.66
C THR A 525 52.57 2.24 -25.29
N PRO A 526 53.12 1.90 -24.10
CA PRO A 526 54.47 2.33 -23.76
C PRO A 526 55.42 1.72 -24.78
N LYS A 527 56.11 2.57 -25.54
CA LYS A 527 57.25 2.14 -26.37
C LYS A 527 58.32 1.64 -25.41
N PHE A 528 58.49 0.33 -25.30
CA PHE A 528 59.67 -0.24 -24.67
C PHE A 528 60.89 0.21 -25.48
N GLN A 529 61.74 1.04 -24.86
CA GLN A 529 63.09 1.27 -25.36
C GLN A 529 63.85 -0.06 -25.26
N THR A 530 64.45 -0.47 -26.36
CA THR A 530 65.43 -1.56 -26.42
C THR A 530 66.50 -1.34 -25.35
N PRO A 531 66.82 -2.35 -24.52
CA PRO A 531 67.76 -2.17 -23.43
C PRO A 531 69.18 -1.98 -23.98
N SER A 532 69.82 -0.91 -23.55
CA SER A 532 71.26 -0.71 -23.71
C SER A 532 72.01 -1.77 -22.89
N SER A 533 73.00 -2.39 -23.51
CA SER A 533 73.84 -3.45 -22.96
C SER A 533 74.63 -2.98 -21.74
N ALA A 534 74.29 -3.48 -20.55
CA ALA A 534 75.15 -3.46 -19.38
C ALA A 534 74.91 -4.71 -18.53
N SER A 535 76.00 -5.26 -18.00
CA SER A 535 76.18 -6.63 -17.51
C SER A 535 75.25 -7.08 -16.38
N LEU A 536 74.63 -8.27 -16.55
CA LEU A 536 74.09 -9.09 -15.47
C LEU A 536 75.20 -9.51 -14.50
N ARG A 537 75.22 -8.91 -13.31
CA ARG A 537 75.61 -9.59 -12.07
C ARG A 537 75.04 -8.82 -10.89
N THR A 538 74.59 -9.57 -9.89
CA THR A 538 74.17 -9.10 -8.55
C THR A 538 72.83 -8.34 -8.41
N VAL A 539 71.68 -9.00 -8.67
CA VAL A 539 70.50 -8.96 -7.77
C VAL A 539 69.69 -10.26 -7.96
N ALA A 540 70.30 -11.41 -7.69
CA ALA A 540 69.64 -12.72 -7.74
C ALA A 540 69.61 -13.38 -6.34
N VAL A 541 69.17 -12.63 -5.32
CA VAL A 541 68.97 -13.18 -3.96
C VAL A 541 67.74 -12.62 -3.24
N ALA A 542 67.07 -11.59 -3.73
CA ALA A 542 65.93 -10.98 -3.00
C ALA A 542 64.54 -11.59 -3.29
N LEU A 543 64.40 -12.52 -4.24
CA LEU A 543 63.09 -13.03 -4.71
C LEU A 543 62.67 -14.40 -4.14
N HIS A 544 63.35 -14.91 -3.11
CA HIS A 544 63.00 -16.21 -2.49
C HIS A 544 62.40 -16.12 -1.08
N VAL A 545 62.12 -14.92 -0.56
CA VAL A 545 61.56 -14.76 0.80
C VAL A 545 60.07 -14.34 0.80
N LEU A 546 59.51 -13.93 -0.35
CA LEU A 546 58.10 -13.54 -0.47
C LEU A 546 57.07 -14.68 -0.36
N PRO A 547 57.34 -15.93 -0.79
CA PRO A 547 56.32 -17.00 -0.67
C PRO A 547 56.10 -17.48 0.77
N ALA A 548 57.11 -17.35 1.64
CA ALA A 548 57.05 -17.84 3.02
C ALA A 548 56.27 -16.91 3.98
N LEU A 549 56.21 -15.60 3.67
CA LEU A 549 55.48 -14.61 4.46
C LEU A 549 53.97 -14.57 4.17
N LEU A 550 53.55 -15.03 2.99
CA LEU A 550 52.13 -15.10 2.62
C LEU A 550 51.40 -16.30 3.26
N LEU A 551 52.11 -17.41 3.51
CA LEU A 551 51.53 -18.61 4.14
C LEU A 551 51.35 -18.47 5.66
N SER A 552 52.18 -17.68 6.35
CA SER A 552 52.02 -17.42 7.78
C SER A 552 50.86 -16.46 8.09
N PHE A 553 50.54 -15.53 7.18
CA PHE A 553 49.43 -14.60 7.35
C PHE A 553 48.05 -15.27 7.13
N LEU A 554 47.98 -16.26 6.22
CA LEU A 554 46.75 -17.02 5.94
C LEU A 554 46.35 -17.97 7.07
N MET A 555 47.31 -18.49 7.86
CA MET A 555 47.01 -19.38 9.00
C MET A 555 46.53 -18.62 10.25
N MET A 556 46.79 -17.32 10.37
CA MET A 556 46.32 -16.49 11.50
C MET A 556 44.91 -15.93 11.31
N LEU A 557 44.36 -15.99 10.08
CA LEU A 557 43.02 -15.50 9.75
C LEU A 557 41.92 -16.57 9.84
N VAL A 558 42.29 -17.85 10.00
CA VAL A 558 41.33 -18.98 10.10
C VAL A 558 41.04 -19.37 11.56
N LEU A 559 41.68 -18.72 12.54
CA LEU A 559 41.55 -19.00 13.97
C LEU A 559 41.19 -17.75 14.81
N SER A 560 40.44 -16.80 14.24
CA SER A 560 39.77 -15.72 15.00
C SER A 560 38.30 -15.59 14.62
#